data_AF-A0A2W7QNZ0-F1
#
_entry.id   AF-A0A2W7QNZ0-F1
#
_cell.length_a   1.000
_cell.length_b   1.000
_cell.length_c   1.000
_cell.angle_alpha   90.00
_cell.angle_beta   90.00
_cell.angle_gamma   90.00
#
_symmetry.space_group_name_H-M   'P 1'
#
loop_
_entity.id
_entity.type
_entity.pdbx_description
1 polymer ?
#
loop_
_entity_poly.entity_id
_entity_poly.type
_entity_poly.pdbx_seq_one_letter_code
_entity_poly.pdbx_strand_id
1 'polypeptide(L)' 'MVGITDFDTGLKGETFEFVLDASLPTVLLVPGGYANGLQAKSINSSLMIFSNLKLDEAKNDDYRFEKDLFYNW' A
#
# COMPACT_ATOMS: atom_id res chain seq x y z
N MET A 1 -3.52 4.77 1.03
CA MET A 1 -4.33 3.55 0.80
C MET A 1 -5.73 3.94 0.36
N VAL A 2 -6.41 3.06 -0.36
CA VAL A 2 -7.80 3.26 -0.82
C VAL A 2 -8.52 1.92 -0.81
N GLY A 3 -9.82 1.93 -0.56
CA GLY A 3 -10.62 0.70 -0.55
C GLY A 3 -10.69 0.07 -1.94
N ILE A 4 -10.55 -1.25 -2.01
CA ILE A 4 -10.76 -2.04 -3.23
C ILE A 4 -12.24 -2.38 -3.32
N THR A 5 -12.85 -2.09 -4.46
CA THR A 5 -14.21 -2.55 -4.80
C THR A 5 -14.25 -3.60 -5.87
N ASP A 6 -13.25 -3.61 -6.74
CA ASP A 6 -13.09 -4.54 -7.83
C ASP A 6 -11.59 -4.66 -8.13
N PHE A 7 -11.08 -5.88 -8.18
CA PHE A 7 -9.65 -6.13 -8.34
C PHE A 7 -9.13 -5.90 -9.76
N ASP A 8 -10.02 -5.87 -10.76
CA ASP A 8 -9.65 -5.64 -12.15
C ASP A 8 -9.72 -4.16 -12.54
N THR A 9 -10.64 -3.39 -11.93
CA THR A 9 -11.01 -2.06 -12.42
C THR A 9 -11.30 -1.01 -11.35
N GLY A 10 -11.52 -1.37 -10.09
CA GLY A 10 -12.26 -0.50 -9.16
C GLY A 10 -11.61 -0.27 -7.82
N LEU A 11 -11.02 0.91 -7.64
CA LEU A 11 -10.81 1.51 -6.32
C LEU A 11 -12.02 2.39 -5.97
N LYS A 12 -12.43 2.45 -4.70
CA LYS A 12 -13.53 3.30 -4.23
C LYS A 12 -13.17 4.01 -2.94
N GLY A 13 -13.55 5.27 -2.89
CA GLY A 13 -13.55 6.07 -1.67
C GLY A 13 -12.40 7.07 -1.61
N GLU A 14 -12.28 7.70 -0.45
CA GLU A 14 -11.23 8.64 -0.12
C GLU A 14 -9.89 7.91 0.04
N THR A 15 -8.81 8.57 -0.37
CA THR A 15 -7.45 8.08 -0.16
C THR A 15 -6.98 8.48 1.25
N PHE A 16 -6.45 7.51 1.99
CA PHE A 16 -5.82 7.77 3.29
C PHE A 16 -4.30 7.88 3.09
N GLU A 17 -3.73 9.01 3.47
CA GLU A 17 -2.28 9.26 3.43
C GLU A 17 -1.67 9.09 4.82
N PHE A 18 -0.52 8.41 4.89
CA PHE A 18 0.24 8.22 6.12
C PHE A 18 1.73 8.45 5.82
N VAL A 19 2.40 9.22 6.68
CA VAL A 19 3.85 9.43 6.61
C VAL A 19 4.51 8.58 7.68
N LEU A 20 5.41 7.69 7.26
CA LEU A 20 6.23 6.88 8.15
C LEU A 20 7.64 7.48 8.20
N ASP A 21 8.11 7.76 9.41
CA ASP A 21 9.42 8.38 9.66
C ASP A 21 10.28 7.50 10.55
N ALA A 22 11.53 7.26 10.15
CA ALA A 22 12.46 6.42 10.90
C ALA A 22 12.85 7.00 12.27
N SER A 23 12.74 8.32 12.45
CA SER A 23 12.95 8.99 13.75
C SER A 23 11.82 8.75 14.74
N LEU A 24 10.64 8.34 14.27
CA LEU A 24 9.48 7.98 15.09
C LEU A 24 8.91 6.62 14.65
N PRO A 25 9.52 5.49 15.10
CA PRO A 25 9.13 4.16 14.67
C PRO A 25 7.65 3.89 14.94
N THR A 26 6.89 3.68 13.88
CA THR A 26 5.44 3.43 13.92
C THR A 26 5.11 2.23 13.04
N VAL A 27 4.12 1.45 13.46
CA VAL A 27 3.59 0.34 12.68
C VAL A 27 2.21 0.73 12.15
N LEU A 28 2.03 0.65 10.83
CA LEU A 28 0.74 0.84 10.17
C LEU A 28 0.14 -0.52 9.82
N LEU A 29 -1.04 -0.83 10.37
CA LEU A 29 -1.82 -1.99 9.99
C LEU A 29 -2.71 -1.65 8.79
N VAL A 30 -2.53 -2.36 7.68
CA VAL A 30 -3.43 -2.31 6.53
C VAL A 30 -4.31 -3.57 6.56
N PRO A 31 -5.62 -3.47 6.83
CA PRO A 31 -6.49 -4.64 6.78
C PRO A 31 -6.75 -5.07 5.32
N GLY A 32 -7.20 -6.32 5.14
CA GLY A 32 -7.63 -6.80 3.82
C GLY A 32 -8.78 -5.94 3.24
N GLY A 33 -8.82 -5.84 1.91
CA GLY A 33 -9.79 -5.00 1.19
C GLY A 33 -9.30 -3.58 0.86
N TYR A 34 -8.02 -3.30 1.08
CA TYR A 34 -7.38 -2.04 0.72
C TYR A 34 -6.21 -2.25 -0.23
N ALA A 35 -6.03 -1.31 -1.15
CA ALA A 35 -4.82 -1.19 -1.95
C ALA A 35 -3.91 -0.12 -1.33
N ASN A 36 -2.60 -0.37 -1.37
CA ASN A 36 -1.59 0.55 -0.86
C ASN A 36 -0.60 0.99 -1.95
N GLY A 37 -0.36 2.29 -2.03
CA GLY A 37 0.75 2.89 -2.77
C GLY A 37 1.85 3.35 -1.81
N LEU A 38 3.11 3.15 -2.17
CA LEU A 38 4.28 3.51 -1.35
C LEU A 38 5.18 4.46 -2.14
N GLN A 39 5.55 5.59 -1.53
CA GLN A 39 6.50 6.55 -2.08
C GLN A 39 7.62 6.80 -1.07
N ALA A 40 8.88 6.63 -1.47
CA ALA A 40 10.00 7.10 -0.67
C ALA A 40 10.10 8.64 -0.76
N LYS A 41 10.08 9.32 0.39
CA LYS A 41 10.21 10.80 0.45
C LYS A 41 11.65 11.28 0.64
N SER A 42 12.57 10.38 0.97
CA SER A 42 14.00 10.68 1.13
C SER A 42 14.87 9.56 0.55
N ILE A 43 16.08 9.92 0.14
CA ILE A 43 17.08 8.96 -0.34
C ILE A 43 17.46 8.01 0.79
N ASN A 44 17.74 6.74 0.44
CA ASN A 44 18.08 5.68 1.39
C ASN A 44 16.97 5.37 2.42
N SER A 45 15.70 5.62 2.06
CA SER A 45 14.56 5.12 2.82
C SER A 45 14.53 3.59 2.82
N SER A 46 14.23 2.98 3.97
CA SER A 46 13.98 1.55 4.11
C SER A 46 12.64 1.33 4.80
N LEU A 47 11.88 0.35 4.30
CA LEU A 47 10.56 -0.02 4.84
C LEU A 47 10.52 -1.54 5.05
N MET A 48 10.11 -1.97 6.24
CA MET A 48 9.90 -3.37 6.57
C MET A 48 8.40 -3.69 6.47
N ILE A 49 8.07 -4.72 5.67
CA ILE A 49 6.68 -5.14 5.45
C ILE A 49 6.48 -6.54 6.04
N PHE A 50 5.44 -6.69 6.85
CA PHE A 50 4.95 -7.97 7.34
C PHE A 50 3.67 -8.34 6.59
N SER A 51 3.55 -9.60 6.17
CA SER A 51 2.35 -10.13 5.55
C SER A 51 1.94 -11.42 6.24
N ASN A 52 0.63 -11.68 6.27
CA ASN A 52 0.05 -12.95 6.71
C ASN A 52 -0.04 -13.99 5.57
N LEU A 53 0.29 -13.61 4.33
CA LEU A 53 0.38 -14.53 3.19
C LEU A 53 1.71 -15.28 3.20
N LYS A 54 1.69 -16.56 2.82
CA LYS A 54 2.93 -17.28 2.53
C LYS A 54 3.56 -16.74 1.25
N LEU A 55 4.87 -16.88 1.12
CA LEU A 55 5.62 -16.37 -0.04
C LEU A 55 5.11 -16.94 -1.37
N ASP A 56 4.73 -18.23 -1.41
CA ASP A 56 4.21 -18.85 -2.64
C ASP A 56 2.78 -18.40 -2.98
N GLU A 57 1.99 -18.02 -1.99
CA GLU A 57 0.65 -17.46 -2.19
C GLU A 57 0.75 -16.02 -2.69
N ALA A 58 1.69 -15.24 -2.13
CA ALA A 58 1.91 -13.84 -2.49
C ALA A 58 2.35 -13.65 -3.96
N LYS A 59 2.95 -14.66 -4.59
CA LYS A 59 3.33 -14.59 -6.02
C LYS A 59 2.12 -14.46 -6.95
N ASN A 60 0.96 -14.95 -6.52
CA ASN A 60 -0.28 -14.88 -7.30
C ASN A 60 -1.08 -13.60 -7.00
N ASP A 61 -0.63 -12.80 -6.03
CA ASP A 61 -1.23 -11.52 -5.63
C ASP A 61 -0.51 -10.36 -6.35
N ASP A 62 -0.60 -10.33 -7.69
CA ASP A 62 -0.01 -9.29 -8.57
C ASP A 62 -1.09 -8.39 -9.17
N TYR A 63 -1.96 -7.84 -8.32
CA TYR A 63 -2.92 -6.82 -8.73
C TYR A 63 -2.27 -5.44 -8.73
N ARG A 64 -2.38 -4.73 -9.85
CA ARG A 64 -1.84 -3.37 -10.00
C ARG A 64 -2.92 -2.41 -10.43
N PHE A 65 -2.88 -1.22 -9.84
CA PHE A 65 -3.78 -0.13 -10.16
C PHE A 65 -2.98 1.07 -10.67
N GLU A 66 -3.60 1.88 -11.52
CA GLU A 66 -3.00 3.11 -12.02
C GLU A 66 -2.58 4.02 -10.86
N LYS A 67 -1.33 4.49 -10.89
CA LYS A 67 -0.73 5.20 -9.76
C LYS A 67 -1.53 6.46 -9.40
N ASP A 68 -2.06 7.17 -10.39
CA ASP A 68 -2.76 8.44 -10.22
C ASP A 68 -4.12 8.27 -9.49
N LEU A 69 -4.57 7.03 -9.29
CA LEU A 69 -5.71 6.71 -8.43
C LEU A 69 -5.40 6.81 -6.93
N PHE A 70 -4.13 6.80 -6.54
CA PHE A 70 -3.71 6.83 -5.13
C PHE A 70 -3.32 8.23 -4.64
N TYR A 71 -2.58 8.98 -5.47
CA TYR A 71 -1.94 10.22 -5.06
C TYR A 71 -1.49 11.03 -6.28
N ASN A 72 -1.29 12.34 -6.11
CA ASN A 72 -0.57 13.18 -7.07
C ASN A 72 0.93 13.10 -6.77
N TRP A 73 1.58 12.09 -7.34
CA TRP A 73 2.96 11.64 -7.05
C TRP A 73 4.03 12.72 -7.14
#